data_AF-A0A0X3Y6B2-F1
#
_entry.id   AF-A0A0X3Y6B2-F1
#
_cell.length_a   1.000
_cell.length_b   1.000
_cell.length_c   1.000
_cell.angle_alpha   90.00
_cell.angle_beta   90.00
_cell.angle_gamma   90.00
#
_symmetry.space_group_name_H-M   'P 1'
#
loop_
_entity.id
_entity.type
_entity.pdbx_description
1 polymer ?
#
loop_
_entity_poly.entity_id
_entity_poly.type
_entity_poly.pdbx_seq_one_letter_code
_entity_poly.pdbx_strand_id
1 'polypeptide(L)'
;MNVRMRITEKFELSGGVTVLICKDCESNINVVGKQFSLVSGGNLRQTLTIIGKRSILNQKSKFDQVAFETKDTVELSQKEAQSGEWQLVGD
;
A
#
# COMPACT_ATOMS: atom_id res chain seq x y z
N MET A 1 -11.52 -9.26 9.19
CA MET A 1 -10.27 -9.14 9.97
C MET A 1 -9.69 -7.81 9.55
N ASN A 2 -9.85 -6.75 10.35
CA ASN A 2 -9.56 -5.40 9.87
C ASN A 2 -8.05 -5.22 9.68
N VAL A 3 -7.61 -5.12 8.44
CA VAL A 3 -6.20 -4.99 8.09
C VAL A 3 -5.91 -3.54 7.85
N ARG A 4 -4.86 -3.03 8.48
CA ARG A 4 -4.44 -1.64 8.35
C ARG A 4 -2.94 -1.58 8.13
N MET A 5 -2.54 -0.95 7.05
CA MET A 5 -1.14 -0.90 6.61
C MET A 5 -0.78 0.55 6.32
N ARG A 6 0.30 1.05 6.92
CA ARG A 6 0.74 2.44 6.70
C ARG A 6 1.52 2.53 5.40
N ILE A 7 1.15 3.44 4.52
CA ILE A 7 1.91 3.74 3.30
C ILE A 7 3.15 4.55 3.67
N THR A 8 4.27 4.23 3.04
CA THR A 8 5.57 4.90 3.26
C THR A 8 6.20 5.42 1.99
N GLU A 9 5.91 4.79 0.84
CA GLU A 9 6.38 5.24 -0.47
C GLU A 9 5.35 4.91 -1.54
N LYS A 10 5.36 5.67 -2.63
CA LYS A 10 4.60 5.42 -3.85
C LYS A 10 5.54 5.53 -5.05
N PHE A 11 5.43 4.57 -5.97
CA PHE A 11 6.12 4.59 -7.26
C PHE A 11 5.13 4.31 -8.38
N GLU A 12 5.25 5.02 -9.49
CA GLU A 12 4.51 4.74 -10.72
C GLU A 12 5.48 4.12 -11.73
N LEU A 13 5.14 2.93 -12.22
CA LEU A 13 5.93 2.20 -13.20
C LEU A 13 5.42 2.49 -14.62
N SER A 14 6.30 2.38 -15.63
CA SER A 14 6.02 2.67 -17.04
C SER A 14 4.99 1.76 -17.73
N GLY A 15 4.28 0.91 -16.98
CA GLY A 15 3.18 0.05 -17.45
C GLY A 15 1.82 0.34 -16.83
N GLY A 16 1.64 1.52 -16.21
CA GLY A 16 0.40 1.88 -15.52
C GLY A 16 0.18 1.14 -14.21
N VAL A 17 1.25 0.57 -13.64
CA VAL A 17 1.23 -0.08 -12.33
C VAL A 17 1.75 0.90 -11.29
N THR A 18 0.98 1.12 -10.24
CA THR A 18 1.43 1.83 -9.05
C THR A 18 1.88 0.83 -8.00
N VAL A 19 3.05 1.07 -7.41
CA VAL A 19 3.60 0.31 -6.28
C VAL A 19 3.50 1.16 -5.03
N LEU A 20 2.88 0.61 -3.98
CA LEU A 20 2.80 1.21 -2.65
C LEU A 20 3.64 0.40 -1.67
N ILE A 21 4.63 1.04 -1.05
CA ILE A 21 5.42 0.41 0.00
C ILE A 21 4.74 0.66 1.34
N CYS A 22 4.34 -0.42 2.00
CA CYS A 22 3.61 -0.35 3.25
C CYS A 22 4.39 -1.01 4.40
N LYS A 23 4.13 -0.51 5.60
CA LYS A 23 4.55 -1.10 6.88
C LYS A 23 3.36 -1.66 7.64
N ASP A 24 3.66 -2.40 8.70
CA ASP A 24 2.69 -2.93 9.65
C ASP A 24 1.72 -3.94 8.99
N CYS A 25 2.18 -4.60 7.91
CA CYS A 25 1.44 -5.65 7.23
C CYS A 25 1.72 -7.00 7.86
N GLU A 26 0.66 -7.73 8.26
CA GLU A 26 0.79 -9.12 8.65
C GLU A 26 1.28 -9.97 7.46
N SER A 27 2.35 -10.75 7.67
CA SER A 27 3.02 -11.50 6.61
C SER A 27 2.09 -12.46 5.86
N ASN A 28 1.09 -13.03 6.54
CA ASN A 28 0.23 -14.10 6.01
C ASN A 28 -1.08 -13.61 5.38
N ILE A 29 -1.29 -12.31 5.21
CA ILE A 29 -2.56 -11.86 4.61
C ILE A 29 -2.64 -12.15 3.10
N ASN A 30 -3.76 -12.74 2.70
CA ASN A 30 -4.21 -12.79 1.30
C ASN A 30 -4.87 -11.45 0.91
N VAL A 31 -4.18 -10.68 0.07
CA VAL A 31 -4.59 -9.35 -0.39
C VAL A 31 -4.90 -9.28 -1.89
N VAL A 32 -4.44 -10.26 -2.68
CA VAL A 32 -4.52 -10.19 -4.15
C VAL A 32 -5.97 -10.39 -4.60
N GLY A 33 -6.43 -9.53 -5.50
CA GLY A 33 -7.81 -9.46 -5.96
C GLY A 33 -8.77 -8.78 -4.98
N LYS A 34 -8.29 -8.34 -3.81
CA LYS A 34 -9.10 -7.64 -2.81
C LYS A 34 -9.02 -6.14 -2.96
N GLN A 35 -10.05 -5.48 -2.44
CA GLN A 35 -10.16 -4.04 -2.39
C GLN A 35 -9.71 -3.51 -1.03
N PHE A 36 -9.00 -2.39 -1.04
CA PHE A 36 -8.53 -1.67 0.14
C PHE A 36 -8.88 -0.19 0.02
N SER A 37 -9.38 0.37 1.10
CA SER A 37 -9.64 1.79 1.26
C SER A 37 -8.35 2.55 1.54
N LEU A 38 -8.05 3.57 0.74
CA LEU A 38 -7.03 4.57 1.04
C LEU A 38 -7.62 5.61 1.98
N VAL A 39 -7.10 5.70 3.20
CA VAL A 39 -7.63 6.56 4.26
C VAL A 39 -6.55 7.42 4.92
N SER A 40 -6.96 8.60 5.41
CA SER A 40 -6.15 9.46 6.27
C SER A 40 -7.05 10.20 7.26
N GLY A 41 -6.71 10.16 8.55
CA GLY A 41 -7.51 10.79 9.61
C GLY A 41 -8.98 10.35 9.67
N GLY A 42 -9.28 9.12 9.22
CA GLY A 42 -10.65 8.59 9.13
C GLY A 42 -11.41 8.94 7.84
N ASN A 43 -10.85 9.79 6.98
CA ASN A 43 -11.45 10.14 5.70
C ASN A 43 -11.04 9.12 4.63
N LEU A 44 -12.04 8.54 3.96
CA LEU A 44 -11.85 7.73 2.76
C LEU A 44 -11.54 8.64 1.57
N ARG A 45 -10.44 8.40 0.87
CA ARG A 45 -10.14 9.07 -0.40
C ARG A 45 -10.58 8.25 -1.59
N GLN A 46 -10.20 6.97 -1.64
CA GLN A 46 -10.49 6.09 -2.77
C GLN A 46 -10.40 4.62 -2.34
N THR A 47 -10.94 3.73 -3.16
CA THR A 47 -10.76 2.28 -3.03
C THR A 47 -9.84 1.77 -4.12
N LEU A 48 -8.89 0.91 -3.75
CA LEU A 48 -7.87 0.35 -4.63
C LEU A 48 -7.96 -1.17 -4.67
N THR A 49 -7.85 -1.75 -5.86
CA THR A 49 -7.73 -3.20 -6.06
C THR A 49 -6.27 -3.59 -6.06
N ILE A 50 -5.88 -4.47 -5.14
CA ILE A 50 -4.51 -4.98 -5.07
C ILE A 50 -4.36 -6.16 -6.01
N ILE A 51 -3.40 -6.10 -6.92
CA ILE A 51 -3.13 -7.15 -7.91
C ILE A 51 -1.85 -7.93 -7.62
N GLY A 52 -1.02 -7.44 -6.69
CA GLY A 52 0.25 -8.06 -6.36
C GLY A 52 0.70 -7.70 -4.95
N LYS A 53 1.39 -8.65 -4.30
CA LYS A 53 2.09 -8.49 -3.02
C LYS A 53 3.50 -9.03 -3.20
N ARG A 54 4.51 -8.23 -2.86
CA ARG A 54 5.92 -8.64 -2.92
C ARG A 54 6.64 -8.34 -1.62
N SER A 55 7.47 -9.28 -1.18
CA SER A 55 8.44 -9.04 -0.12
C SER A 55 9.56 -8.15 -0.65
N ILE A 56 10.00 -7.20 0.16
CA ILE A 56 11.11 -6.31 -0.21
C ILE A 56 12.40 -6.94 0.33
N LEU A 57 13.26 -7.42 -0.58
CA LEU A 57 14.59 -7.89 -0.24
C LEU A 57 15.48 -6.67 0.04
N ASN A 58 15.47 -6.15 1.26
CA ASN A 58 16.32 -5.02 1.64
C ASN A 58 17.49 -5.49 2.52
N GLN A 59 18.74 -5.30 2.07
CA GLN A 59 19.96 -5.67 2.80
C GLN A 59 20.24 -4.81 4.06
N LYS A 60 19.38 -3.82 4.36
CA LYS A 60 19.54 -2.86 5.47
C LYS A 60 18.32 -2.76 6.40
N SER A 61 17.84 -3.88 6.94
CA SER A 61 17.05 -3.89 8.19
C SER A 61 15.56 -3.49 8.13
N LYS A 62 14.94 -3.32 6.95
CA LYS A 62 13.49 -3.03 6.86
C LYS A 62 12.67 -4.31 6.70
N PHE A 63 12.70 -5.18 7.72
CA PHE A 63 12.05 -6.50 7.71
C PHE A 63 10.51 -6.46 7.69
N ASP A 64 9.92 -5.29 7.96
CA ASP A 64 8.47 -5.15 8.17
C ASP A 64 7.76 -4.47 6.99
N GLN A 65 8.45 -4.34 5.85
CA GLN A 65 7.91 -3.69 4.65
C GLN A 65 7.45 -4.68 3.58
N VAL A 66 6.31 -4.36 2.99
CA VAL A 66 5.71 -5.11 1.88
C VAL A 66 5.38 -4.14 0.77
N ALA A 67 5.60 -4.55 -0.48
CA ALA A 67 5.18 -3.81 -1.65
C ALA A 67 3.85 -4.35 -2.16
N PHE A 68 2.88 -3.46 -2.39
CA PHE A 68 1.62 -3.78 -3.05
C PHE A 68 1.56 -3.15 -4.42
N GLU A 69 1.00 -3.89 -5.37
CA GLU A 69 0.82 -3.44 -6.75
C GLU A 69 -0.67 -3.21 -7.02
N THR A 70 -0.99 -2.13 -7.72
CA THR A 70 -2.32 -1.85 -8.26
C THR A 70 -2.21 -1.28 -9.67
N LYS A 71 -3.25 -1.48 -10.48
CA LYS A 71 -3.42 -0.82 -11.80
C LYS A 71 -4.33 0.41 -11.72
N ASP A 72 -4.91 0.65 -10.55
CA ASP A 72 -5.74 1.83 -10.34
C ASP A 72 -4.85 3.07 -10.31
N THR A 73 -5.38 4.18 -10.82
CA THR A 73 -4.75 5.48 -10.63
C THR A 73 -4.82 5.81 -9.14
N VAL A 74 -3.67 5.90 -8.48
CA VAL A 74 -3.63 6.22 -7.05
C VAL A 74 -3.58 7.73 -6.86
N GLU A 75 -4.71 8.31 -6.44
CA GLU A 75 -4.85 9.71 -5.98
C GLU A 75 -4.09 10.01 -4.67
N LEU A 76 -2.77 9.78 -4.68
CA LEU A 76 -1.86 10.05 -3.58
C LEU A 76 -0.55 10.55 -4.18
N SER A 77 -0.07 11.73 -3.77
CA SER A 77 1.26 12.19 -4.18
C SER A 77 2.36 11.44 -3.43
N GLN A 78 3.58 11.47 -3.95
CA GLN A 78 4.73 10.87 -3.26
C GLN A 78 4.99 11.53 -1.89
N LYS A 79 4.83 12.86 -1.78
CA LYS A 79 4.99 13.59 -0.51
C LYS A 79 3.96 13.18 0.52
N GLU A 80 2.71 12.97 0.11
CA GLU A 80 1.67 12.43 0.99
C GLU A 80 1.97 11.00 1.40
N ALA A 81 2.41 10.14 0.49
CA ALA A 81 2.81 8.76 0.82
C ALA A 81 3.93 8.71 1.88
N GLN A 82 4.85 9.67 1.83
CA GLN A 82 5.97 9.80 2.77
C GLN A 82 5.61 10.51 4.08
N SER A 83 4.41 11.10 4.21
CA SER A 83 4.02 11.83 5.42
C SER A 83 3.78 10.92 6.63
N GLY A 84 3.48 9.63 6.38
CA GLY A 84 3.15 8.66 7.42
C GLY A 84 1.67 8.66 7.85
N GLU A 85 0.85 9.55 7.29
CA GLU A 85 -0.57 9.73 7.64
C GLU A 85 -1.52 8.82 6.88
N TRP A 86 -1.07 8.26 5.75
CA TRP A 86 -1.92 7.51 4.81
C TRP A 86 -1.85 6.02 5.05
N GLN A 87 -3.00 5.36 4.95
CA GLN A 87 -3.15 3.93 5.24
C GLN A 87 -4.01 3.24 4.19
N LEU A 88 -3.71 1.97 3.94
CA LEU A 88 -4.61 1.03 3.27
C LEU A 88 -5.36 0.24 4.34
N VAL A 89 -6.69 0.22 4.25
CA VAL A 89 -7.57 -0.51 5.16
C VAL A 89 -8.43 -1.50 4.38
N GLY A 90 -8.46 -2.77 4.79
CA GLY A 90 -9.28 -3.80 4.18
C GLY A 90 -10.02 -4.63 5.23
N ASP A 91 -11.11 -5.25 4.81
CA ASP A 91 -11.98 -6.10 5.65
C ASP A 91 -11.53 -7.57 5.73
#